data_AF-C6X041-F1
#
_entry.id   AF-C6X041-F1
#
_cell.length_a   1.000
_cell.length_b   1.000
_cell.length_c   1.000
_cell.angle_alpha   90.00
_cell.angle_beta   90.00
_cell.angle_gamma   90.00
#
_symmetry.space_group_name_H-M   'P 1'
#
loop_
_entity.id
_entity.type
_entity.pdbx_description
1 polymer ?
#
loop_
_entity_poly.entity_id
_entity_poly.type
_entity_poly.pdbx_seq_one_letter_code
_entity_poly.pdbx_strand_id
1 'polypeptide(L)'
;MKKMDSKVWALVIFSGAFAVIYKFSLWYAAGLGNVSSFVFSFEKNIPFIPWTIIPYLSSGVFFCVIFFIIRSEERLRVFLKRVLLMTALAGIGFIAMPLQYSYPRPEVSNPILNSLFWLLDGFDDPYNQSPSLHVAFAFAFWTVFRKLKAKWKPFAAVWLILVALSTLTTYQHHLIDVFAGSMLAHFTFIVFPSQQRSFGFRNLHAANLCFFAGWSTVTASFLLAEFYGSEWLNFNIVALIMFAVGYFYQRDMIGFVRREAVRISVFKNLF
;
A
#
# COMPACT_ATOMS: atom_id res chain seq x y z
N MET A 1 -5.17 -28.42 -26.47
CA MET A 1 -4.63 -27.70 -25.29
C MET A 1 -5.78 -27.21 -24.43
N LYS A 2 -5.87 -27.62 -23.16
CA LYS A 2 -6.88 -27.09 -22.22
C LYS A 2 -6.62 -25.60 -22.02
N LYS A 3 -7.65 -24.76 -22.19
CA LYS A 3 -7.56 -23.30 -21.97
C LYS A 3 -7.20 -23.05 -20.51
N MET A 4 -6.02 -22.49 -20.26
CA MET A 4 -5.52 -22.22 -18.90
C MET A 4 -6.43 -21.20 -18.18
N ASP A 5 -6.69 -21.42 -16.89
CA ASP A 5 -7.57 -20.59 -16.05
C ASP A 5 -7.10 -19.13 -16.06
N SER A 6 -8.04 -18.17 -16.25
CA SER A 6 -7.77 -16.73 -16.23
C SER A 6 -6.99 -16.27 -14.99
N LYS A 7 -7.20 -16.94 -13.84
CA LYS A 7 -6.49 -16.67 -12.59
C LYS A 7 -5.02 -17.03 -12.66
N VAL A 8 -4.71 -18.18 -13.26
CA VAL A 8 -3.34 -18.63 -13.49
C VAL A 8 -2.64 -17.68 -14.45
N TRP A 9 -3.33 -17.28 -15.53
CA TRP A 9 -2.81 -16.27 -16.45
C TRP A 9 -2.51 -14.93 -15.76
N ALA A 10 -3.43 -14.44 -14.92
CA ALA A 10 -3.23 -13.20 -14.18
C ALA A 10 -2.02 -13.29 -13.25
N LEU A 11 -1.85 -14.41 -12.53
CA LEU A 11 -0.69 -14.66 -11.68
C LEU A 11 0.61 -14.70 -12.49
N VAL A 12 0.64 -15.41 -13.62
CA VAL A 12 1.84 -15.51 -14.47
C VAL A 12 2.23 -14.15 -15.05
N ILE A 13 1.27 -13.40 -15.59
CA ILE A 13 1.52 -12.06 -16.15
C ILE A 13 2.06 -11.12 -15.08
N PHE A 14 1.41 -11.09 -13.90
CA PHE A 14 1.86 -10.26 -12.80
C PHE A 14 3.25 -10.66 -12.31
N SER A 15 3.49 -11.97 -12.09
CA SER A 15 4.77 -12.47 -11.58
C SER A 15 5.90 -12.19 -12.57
N GLY A 16 5.66 -12.37 -13.88
CA GLY A 16 6.63 -12.05 -14.93
C GLY A 16 6.95 -10.56 -14.98
N ALA A 17 5.92 -9.70 -14.98
CA ALA A 17 6.12 -8.24 -14.97
C ALA A 17 6.85 -7.77 -13.71
N PHE A 18 6.46 -8.29 -12.54
CA PHE A 18 7.13 -8.01 -11.27
C PHE A 18 8.60 -8.43 -11.30
N ALA A 19 8.90 -9.66 -11.71
CA ALA A 19 10.27 -10.17 -11.77
C ALA A 19 11.15 -9.32 -12.71
N VAL A 20 10.65 -8.98 -13.91
CA VAL A 20 11.40 -8.15 -14.86
C VAL A 20 11.68 -6.76 -14.29
N ILE A 21 10.66 -6.06 -13.80
CA ILE A 21 10.81 -4.69 -13.31
C ILE A 21 11.68 -4.66 -12.05
N TYR A 22 11.43 -5.56 -11.10
CA TYR A 22 12.15 -5.61 -9.84
C TYR A 22 13.62 -6.00 -10.03
N LYS A 23 13.92 -7.04 -10.83
CA LYS A 23 15.30 -7.45 -11.09
C LYS A 23 16.05 -6.47 -11.99
N PHE A 24 15.37 -5.78 -12.90
CA PHE A 24 15.99 -4.72 -13.69
C PHE A 24 16.36 -3.50 -12.84
N SER A 25 15.45 -3.00 -12.00
CA SER A 25 15.71 -1.88 -11.09
C SER A 25 16.82 -2.21 -10.09
N LEU A 26 16.82 -3.44 -9.57
CA LEU A 26 17.91 -3.98 -8.76
C LEU A 26 19.26 -3.94 -9.49
N TRP A 27 19.33 -4.54 -10.69
CA TRP A 27 20.56 -4.58 -11.48
C TRP A 27 21.08 -3.17 -11.76
N TYR A 28 20.17 -2.23 -12.08
CA TYR A 28 20.50 -0.83 -12.29
C TYR A 28 21.12 -0.21 -11.03
N ALA A 29 20.44 -0.32 -9.88
CA ALA A 29 20.91 0.27 -8.63
C ALA A 29 22.23 -0.36 -8.14
N ALA A 30 22.39 -1.69 -8.27
CA ALA A 30 23.62 -2.39 -7.93
C ALA A 30 24.81 -2.01 -8.83
N GLY A 31 24.56 -1.49 -10.03
CA GLY A 31 25.57 -0.95 -10.93
C GLY A 31 26.01 0.48 -10.60
N LEU A 32 25.32 1.17 -9.68
CA LEU A 32 25.68 2.52 -9.26
C LEU A 32 26.83 2.47 -8.23
N GLY A 33 27.81 3.35 -8.38
CA GLY A 33 28.96 3.40 -7.46
C GLY A 33 28.61 3.83 -6.03
N ASN A 34 27.48 4.53 -5.84
CA ASN A 34 26.94 4.88 -4.54
C ASN A 34 25.41 4.98 -4.63
N VAL A 35 24.72 4.38 -3.67
CA VAL A 35 23.25 4.47 -3.53
C VAL A 35 22.96 5.16 -2.20
N SER A 36 22.18 6.24 -2.23
CA SER A 36 21.84 6.97 -1.02
C SER A 36 20.80 6.23 -0.19
N SER A 37 20.60 6.70 1.03
CA SER A 37 19.44 6.31 1.84
C SER A 37 18.80 7.56 2.41
N PHE A 38 17.49 7.50 2.67
CA PHE A 38 16.76 8.56 3.34
C PHE A 38 16.02 8.00 4.55
N VAL A 39 16.24 8.61 5.71
CA VAL A 39 15.66 8.21 6.99
C VAL A 39 15.31 9.45 7.77
N PHE A 40 14.12 9.49 8.38
CA PHE A 40 13.81 10.57 9.31
C PHE A 40 14.61 10.43 10.61
N SER A 41 15.03 11.54 11.20
CA SER A 41 15.92 11.56 12.37
C SER A 41 15.39 10.79 13.60
N PHE A 42 14.06 10.66 13.72
CA PHE A 42 13.42 9.93 14.82
C PHE A 42 13.35 8.42 14.60
N GLU A 43 13.51 7.91 13.37
CA GLU A 43 13.35 6.48 13.05
C GLU A 43 14.41 5.60 13.73
N LYS A 44 15.53 6.18 14.17
CA LYS A 44 16.52 5.49 15.01
C LYS A 44 15.95 4.91 16.32
N ASN A 45 14.78 5.40 16.74
CA ASN A 45 14.07 4.92 17.93
C ASN A 45 13.07 3.79 17.61
N ILE A 46 12.87 3.43 16.35
CA ILE A 46 12.02 2.30 15.96
C ILE A 46 12.76 1.01 16.33
N PRO A 47 12.23 0.18 17.24
CA PRO A 47 12.90 -1.04 17.64
C PRO A 47 12.85 -2.07 16.52
N PHE A 48 13.92 -2.84 16.40
CA PHE A 48 13.90 -4.08 15.63
C PHE A 48 13.06 -5.13 16.37
N ILE A 49 12.03 -5.66 15.73
CA ILE A 49 11.10 -6.65 16.33
C ILE A 49 11.12 -7.93 15.47
N PRO A 50 11.98 -8.91 15.77
CA PRO A 50 12.25 -10.04 14.88
C PRO A 50 11.03 -10.85 14.45
N TRP A 51 10.05 -11.08 15.35
CA TRP A 51 8.88 -11.90 15.02
C TRP A 51 7.99 -11.28 13.94
N THR A 52 8.10 -9.97 13.70
CA THR A 52 7.36 -9.26 12.65
C THR A 52 7.81 -9.65 11.24
N ILE A 53 8.87 -10.45 11.09
CA ILE A 53 9.22 -11.12 9.83
C ILE A 53 8.08 -12.03 9.32
N ILE A 54 7.23 -12.55 10.21
CA ILE A 54 6.11 -13.42 9.84
C ILE A 54 5.05 -12.66 9.04
N PRO A 55 4.47 -11.54 9.52
CA PRO A 55 3.59 -10.73 8.69
C PRO A 55 4.33 -10.17 7.47
N TYR A 56 5.61 -9.80 7.57
CA TYR A 56 6.40 -9.34 6.42
C TYR A 56 6.38 -10.34 5.26
N LEU A 57 6.83 -11.57 5.50
CA LEU A 57 6.90 -12.63 4.48
C LEU A 57 5.52 -13.09 4.00
N SER A 58 4.47 -12.88 4.80
CA SER A 58 3.11 -13.23 4.40
C SER A 58 2.62 -12.44 3.18
N SER A 59 3.23 -11.28 2.89
CA SER A 59 2.97 -10.49 1.68
C SER A 59 3.19 -11.34 0.41
N GLY A 60 4.32 -12.07 0.35
CA GLY A 60 4.70 -12.99 -0.71
C GLY A 60 3.65 -14.08 -0.93
N VAL A 61 3.20 -14.69 0.17
CA VAL A 61 2.15 -15.72 0.15
C VAL A 61 0.83 -15.14 -0.37
N PHE A 62 0.44 -13.94 0.07
CA PHE A 62 -0.78 -13.30 -0.42
C PHE A 62 -0.76 -13.07 -1.91
N PHE A 63 0.37 -12.69 -2.52
CA PHE A 63 0.43 -12.56 -3.98
C PHE A 63 0.08 -13.83 -4.72
N CYS A 64 0.58 -14.98 -4.27
CA CYS A 64 0.28 -16.25 -4.92
C CYS A 64 -1.20 -16.61 -4.79
N VAL A 65 -1.82 -16.33 -3.64
CA VAL A 65 -3.16 -16.82 -3.31
C VAL A 65 -4.28 -15.84 -3.74
N ILE A 66 -4.02 -14.53 -3.76
CA ILE A 66 -5.05 -13.50 -3.89
C ILE A 66 -5.86 -13.62 -5.19
N PHE A 67 -5.21 -13.98 -6.30
CA PHE A 67 -5.86 -14.16 -7.60
C PHE A 67 -6.91 -15.28 -7.57
N PHE A 68 -6.69 -16.32 -6.77
CA PHE A 68 -7.60 -17.46 -6.66
C PHE A 68 -8.84 -17.14 -5.80
N ILE A 69 -8.73 -16.18 -4.88
CA ILE A 69 -9.84 -15.69 -4.03
C ILE A 69 -10.81 -14.84 -4.85
N ILE A 70 -10.35 -14.14 -5.88
CA ILE A 70 -11.19 -13.28 -6.72
C ILE A 70 -12.10 -14.15 -7.61
N ARG A 71 -13.42 -14.04 -7.42
CA ARG A 71 -14.41 -14.86 -8.13
C ARG A 71 -14.93 -14.26 -9.45
N SER A 72 -14.74 -12.96 -9.66
CA SER A 72 -15.28 -12.24 -10.83
C SER A 72 -14.15 -11.86 -11.78
N GLU A 73 -14.31 -12.17 -13.05
CA GLU A 73 -13.35 -11.84 -14.13
C GLU A 73 -13.12 -10.33 -14.28
N GLU A 74 -14.16 -9.52 -14.11
CA GLU A 74 -14.03 -8.05 -14.10
C GLU A 74 -13.15 -7.60 -12.93
N ARG A 75 -13.41 -8.12 -11.72
CA ARG A 75 -12.62 -7.79 -10.53
C ARG A 75 -11.18 -8.27 -10.65
N LEU A 76 -10.96 -9.43 -11.25
CA LEU A 76 -9.63 -9.98 -11.51
C LEU A 76 -8.84 -9.05 -12.44
N ARG A 77 -9.47 -8.61 -13.54
CA ARG A 77 -8.86 -7.65 -14.47
C ARG A 77 -8.53 -6.31 -13.82
N VAL A 78 -9.44 -5.74 -13.01
CA VAL A 78 -9.18 -4.48 -12.30
C VAL A 78 -8.06 -4.65 -11.27
N PHE A 79 -8.07 -5.75 -10.52
CA PHE A 79 -7.00 -6.05 -9.56
C PHE A 79 -5.64 -6.19 -10.27
N LEU A 80 -5.58 -6.98 -11.35
CA LEU A 80 -4.38 -7.16 -12.15
C LEU A 80 -3.83 -5.83 -12.68
N LYS A 81 -4.70 -4.97 -13.25
CA LYS A 81 -4.30 -3.64 -13.72
C LYS A 81 -3.72 -2.76 -12.62
N ARG A 82 -4.31 -2.79 -11.41
CA ARG A 82 -3.80 -2.04 -10.25
C ARG A 82 -2.41 -2.52 -9.86
N VAL A 83 -2.23 -3.83 -9.66
CA VAL A 83 -0.95 -4.36 -9.19
C VAL A 83 0.15 -4.20 -10.24
N LEU A 84 -0.16 -4.34 -11.53
CA LEU A 84 0.78 -4.05 -12.61
C LEU A 84 1.19 -2.57 -12.65
N LEU A 85 0.24 -1.65 -12.48
CA LEU A 85 0.53 -0.21 -12.44
C LEU A 85 1.34 0.16 -11.19
N MET A 86 1.02 -0.44 -10.03
CA MET A 86 1.82 -0.29 -8.80
C MET A 86 3.28 -0.70 -9.06
N THR A 87 3.50 -1.89 -9.61
CA THR A 87 4.84 -2.38 -9.95
C THR A 87 5.57 -1.46 -10.92
N ALA A 88 4.90 -1.02 -11.99
CA ALA A 88 5.52 -0.16 -13.00
C ALA A 88 5.93 1.20 -12.43
N LEU A 89 5.04 1.86 -11.69
CA LEU A 89 5.34 3.15 -11.06
C LEU A 89 6.38 3.03 -9.94
N ALA A 90 6.37 1.93 -9.18
CA ALA A 90 7.42 1.66 -8.21
C ALA A 90 8.77 1.46 -8.89
N GLY A 91 8.83 0.70 -9.99
CA GLY A 91 10.05 0.54 -10.78
C GLY A 91 10.60 1.87 -11.32
N ILE A 92 9.71 2.78 -11.76
CA ILE A 92 10.12 4.15 -12.11
C ILE A 92 10.72 4.87 -10.90
N GLY A 93 10.11 4.75 -9.72
CA GLY A 93 10.64 5.29 -8.46
C GLY A 93 12.02 4.75 -8.13
N PHE A 94 12.19 3.42 -8.16
CA PHE A 94 13.47 2.75 -7.87
C PHE A 94 14.61 3.18 -8.80
N ILE A 95 14.30 3.51 -10.06
CA ILE A 95 15.29 3.99 -11.03
C ILE A 95 15.53 5.50 -10.87
N ALA A 96 14.48 6.29 -10.67
CA ALA A 96 14.59 7.75 -10.59
C ALA A 96 15.25 8.22 -9.28
N MET A 97 15.04 7.49 -8.19
CA MET A 97 15.60 7.76 -6.87
C MET A 97 15.97 6.43 -6.20
N PRO A 98 17.08 5.80 -6.62
CA PRO A 98 17.55 4.55 -6.04
C PRO A 98 17.93 4.79 -4.57
N LEU A 99 17.44 3.94 -3.68
CA LEU A 99 17.59 4.08 -2.23
C LEU A 99 17.93 2.74 -1.60
N GLN A 100 18.86 2.69 -0.64
CA GLN A 100 19.22 1.45 0.04
C GLN A 100 18.84 1.41 1.52
N TYR A 101 18.86 0.21 2.13
CA TYR A 101 18.74 0.06 3.59
C TYR A 101 19.73 0.96 4.32
N SER A 102 19.28 1.58 5.42
CA SER A 102 20.15 2.48 6.21
C SER A 102 20.68 1.84 7.49
N TYR A 103 20.00 0.83 8.01
CA TYR A 103 20.36 0.19 9.27
C TYR A 103 20.85 -1.24 9.03
N PRO A 104 22.01 -1.64 9.59
CA PRO A 104 22.38 -3.04 9.61
C PRO A 104 21.37 -3.80 10.47
N ARG A 105 20.90 -4.94 9.96
CA ARG A 105 19.98 -5.80 10.70
C ARG A 105 20.70 -6.40 11.92
N PRO A 106 20.14 -6.29 13.14
CA PRO A 106 20.70 -6.95 14.32
C PRO A 106 20.70 -8.48 14.21
N GLU A 107 21.58 -9.14 14.97
CA GLU A 107 21.57 -10.60 15.07
C GLU A 107 20.26 -11.12 15.69
N VAL A 108 19.73 -12.21 15.12
CA VAL A 108 18.49 -12.85 15.57
C VAL A 108 18.82 -14.13 16.32
N SER A 109 18.70 -14.10 17.64
CA SER A 109 19.04 -15.24 18.51
C SER A 109 18.11 -16.45 18.35
N ASN A 110 16.84 -16.23 17.99
CA ASN A 110 15.89 -17.32 17.78
C ASN A 110 16.15 -18.01 16.42
N PRO A 111 16.50 -19.31 16.39
CA PRO A 111 16.89 -19.98 15.15
C PRO A 111 15.79 -20.00 14.08
N ILE A 112 14.52 -20.15 14.47
CA ILE A 112 13.38 -20.19 13.55
C ILE A 112 13.22 -18.84 12.86
N LEU A 113 13.23 -17.76 13.65
CA LEU A 113 13.13 -16.40 13.10
C LEU A 113 14.35 -16.07 12.24
N ASN A 114 15.55 -16.49 12.65
CA ASN A 114 16.76 -16.30 11.86
C ASN A 114 16.68 -17.01 10.50
N SER A 115 16.13 -18.23 10.44
CA SER A 115 15.88 -18.92 9.16
C SER A 115 14.88 -18.17 8.26
N LEU A 116 13.87 -17.50 8.83
CA LEU A 116 12.94 -16.66 8.06
C LEU A 116 13.64 -15.43 7.49
N PHE A 117 14.57 -14.82 8.23
CA PHE A 117 15.40 -13.73 7.72
C PHE A 117 16.39 -14.20 6.65
N TRP A 118 16.97 -15.40 6.80
CA TRP A 118 17.80 -16.00 5.75
C TRP A 118 16.99 -16.28 4.47
N LEU A 119 15.74 -16.73 4.62
CA LEU A 119 14.82 -16.86 3.49
C LEU A 119 14.56 -15.49 2.85
N LEU A 120 14.32 -14.46 3.66
CA LEU A 120 14.12 -13.09 3.18
C LEU A 120 15.30 -12.59 2.35
N ASP A 121 16.53 -12.81 2.82
CA ASP A 121 17.76 -12.38 2.12
C ASP A 121 17.91 -13.03 0.73
N GLY A 122 17.22 -14.16 0.48
CA GLY A 122 17.17 -14.78 -0.85
C GLY A 122 16.20 -14.12 -1.83
N PHE A 123 15.28 -13.27 -1.35
CA PHE A 123 14.23 -12.65 -2.16
C PHE A 123 14.24 -11.13 -2.19
N ASP A 124 14.65 -10.49 -1.09
CA ASP A 124 14.64 -9.04 -0.94
C ASP A 124 16.06 -8.50 -1.03
N ASP A 125 16.20 -7.51 -1.90
CA ASP A 125 17.48 -6.91 -2.25
C ASP A 125 17.55 -5.48 -1.67
N PRO A 126 18.76 -4.96 -1.35
CA PRO A 126 18.89 -3.78 -0.52
C PRO A 126 18.41 -2.46 -1.13
N TYR A 127 18.12 -2.40 -2.44
CA TYR A 127 17.97 -1.14 -3.19
C TYR A 127 16.54 -0.74 -3.61
N ASN A 128 15.56 -1.65 -3.57
CA ASN A 128 14.20 -1.36 -4.08
C ASN A 128 13.29 -0.81 -2.97
N GLN A 129 13.71 0.29 -2.34
CA GLN A 129 13.09 0.83 -1.12
C GLN A 129 11.81 1.64 -1.40
N SER A 130 11.89 2.75 -2.15
CA SER A 130 10.80 3.70 -2.29
C SER A 130 10.23 3.75 -3.71
N PRO A 131 8.91 3.60 -3.89
CA PRO A 131 7.86 3.39 -2.89
C PRO A 131 7.78 1.94 -2.38
N SER A 132 7.33 1.74 -1.13
CA SER A 132 7.18 0.38 -0.59
C SER A 132 6.05 -0.38 -1.28
N LEU A 133 6.44 -1.40 -2.06
CA LEU A 133 5.51 -2.30 -2.71
C LEU A 133 4.72 -3.15 -1.70
N HIS A 134 5.33 -3.57 -0.59
CA HIS A 134 4.66 -4.26 0.52
C HIS A 134 3.42 -3.51 0.99
N VAL A 135 3.56 -2.20 1.22
CA VAL A 135 2.47 -1.32 1.66
C VAL A 135 1.46 -1.12 0.54
N ALA A 136 1.92 -0.82 -0.68
CA ALA A 136 1.03 -0.60 -1.82
C ALA A 136 0.13 -1.82 -2.09
N PHE A 137 0.71 -3.02 -2.03
CA PHE A 137 -0.03 -4.26 -2.23
C PHE A 137 -0.90 -4.64 -1.04
N ALA A 138 -0.53 -4.31 0.20
CA ALA A 138 -1.41 -4.48 1.34
C ALA A 138 -2.74 -3.73 1.14
N PHE A 139 -2.70 -2.49 0.63
CA PHE A 139 -3.91 -1.77 0.21
C PHE A 139 -4.66 -2.50 -0.90
N ALA A 140 -3.97 -3.03 -1.92
CA ALA A 140 -4.61 -3.78 -3.00
C ALA A 140 -5.32 -5.05 -2.47
N PHE A 141 -4.66 -5.82 -1.60
CA PHE A 141 -5.20 -7.01 -0.97
C PHE A 141 -6.45 -6.69 -0.15
N TRP A 142 -6.46 -5.55 0.55
CA TRP A 142 -7.65 -5.09 1.28
C TRP A 142 -8.90 -4.97 0.39
N THR A 143 -8.75 -4.58 -0.88
CA THR A 143 -9.88 -4.49 -1.83
C THR A 143 -10.54 -5.84 -2.12
N VAL A 144 -9.83 -6.94 -1.87
CA VAL A 144 -10.30 -8.31 -1.96
C VAL A 144 -10.78 -8.81 -0.59
N PHE A 145 -9.94 -8.70 0.45
CA PHE A 145 -10.23 -9.23 1.78
C PHE A 145 -11.39 -8.55 2.50
N ARG A 146 -11.68 -7.27 2.21
CA ARG A 146 -12.86 -6.58 2.77
C ARG A 146 -14.20 -7.20 2.37
N LYS A 147 -14.21 -8.15 1.42
CA LYS A 147 -15.39 -8.90 0.98
C LYS A 147 -15.45 -10.32 1.55
N LEU A 148 -14.53 -10.70 2.44
CA LEU A 148 -14.63 -11.92 3.23
C LEU A 148 -15.82 -11.85 4.19
N LYS A 149 -16.21 -12.99 4.77
CA LYS A 149 -17.27 -13.05 5.79
C LYS A 149 -16.94 -12.08 6.94
N ALA A 150 -17.96 -11.46 7.52
CA ALA A 150 -17.81 -10.39 8.51
C ALA A 150 -16.82 -10.72 9.65
N LYS A 151 -16.82 -11.97 10.15
CA LYS A 151 -15.91 -12.43 11.20
C LYS A 151 -14.41 -12.40 10.84
N TRP A 152 -14.06 -12.52 9.56
CA TRP A 152 -12.66 -12.55 9.10
C TRP A 152 -12.13 -11.19 8.66
N LYS A 153 -13.03 -10.25 8.38
CA LYS A 153 -12.68 -8.89 7.95
C LYS A 153 -11.77 -8.14 8.94
N PRO A 154 -12.05 -8.10 10.27
CA PRO A 154 -11.18 -7.39 11.20
C PRO A 154 -9.80 -8.06 11.28
N PHE A 155 -9.74 -9.40 11.30
CA PHE A 155 -8.48 -10.14 11.29
C PHE A 155 -7.63 -9.79 10.06
N ALA A 156 -8.22 -9.81 8.87
CA ALA A 156 -7.51 -9.43 7.64
C ALA A 156 -7.06 -7.95 7.65
N ALA A 157 -7.84 -7.04 8.22
CA ALA A 157 -7.46 -5.63 8.34
C ALA A 157 -6.24 -5.47 9.25
N VAL A 158 -6.29 -6.06 10.45
CA VAL A 158 -5.19 -6.02 11.43
C VAL A 158 -3.93 -6.65 10.82
N TRP A 159 -4.08 -7.78 10.13
CA TRP A 159 -2.93 -8.46 9.52
C TRP A 159 -2.26 -7.63 8.42
N LEU A 160 -3.05 -6.95 7.57
CA LEU A 160 -2.48 -6.05 6.55
C LEU A 160 -1.82 -4.81 7.15
N ILE A 161 -2.33 -4.30 8.28
CA ILE A 161 -1.64 -3.26 9.04
C ILE A 161 -0.32 -3.79 9.61
N LEU A 162 -0.30 -5.02 10.13
CA LEU A 162 0.93 -5.66 10.59
C LEU A 162 1.93 -5.87 9.46
N VAL A 163 1.50 -6.18 8.23
CA VAL A 163 2.39 -6.21 7.05
C VAL A 163 3.06 -4.84 6.87
N ALA A 164 2.29 -3.74 6.87
CA ALA A 164 2.85 -2.40 6.70
C ALA A 164 3.75 -1.96 7.86
N LEU A 165 3.39 -2.26 9.11
CA LEU A 165 4.23 -1.95 10.27
C LEU A 165 5.50 -2.81 10.30
N SER A 166 5.38 -4.07 9.87
CA SER A 166 6.52 -4.99 9.86
C SER A 166 7.65 -4.49 9.00
N THR A 167 7.38 -3.77 7.91
CA THR A 167 8.44 -3.23 7.04
C THR A 167 9.40 -2.31 7.79
N LEU A 168 8.89 -1.55 8.76
CA LEU A 168 9.68 -0.67 9.63
C LEU A 168 10.40 -1.46 10.70
N THR A 169 9.73 -2.41 11.36
CA THR A 169 10.28 -3.16 12.50
C THR A 169 11.20 -4.31 12.09
N THR A 170 11.26 -4.66 10.81
CA THR A 170 12.26 -5.57 10.21
C THR A 170 13.40 -4.81 9.51
N TYR A 171 13.43 -3.48 9.61
CA TYR A 171 14.40 -2.59 8.94
C TYR A 171 14.50 -2.80 7.43
N GLN A 172 13.36 -3.10 6.79
CA GLN A 172 13.29 -3.33 5.34
C GLN A 172 12.86 -2.09 4.56
N HIS A 173 12.23 -1.14 5.24
CA HIS A 173 11.78 0.13 4.66
C HIS A 173 11.85 1.24 5.71
N HIS A 174 11.93 2.47 5.24
CA HIS A 174 11.78 3.70 6.02
C HIS A 174 10.37 4.26 5.92
N LEU A 175 10.02 5.19 6.81
CA LEU A 175 8.66 5.71 6.87
C LEU A 175 8.26 6.45 5.57
N ILE A 176 9.22 7.09 4.90
CA ILE A 176 8.99 7.73 3.60
C ILE A 176 8.49 6.72 2.55
N ASP A 177 9.00 5.48 2.58
CA ASP A 177 8.62 4.41 1.64
C ASP A 177 7.20 3.94 1.89
N VAL A 178 6.79 3.90 3.16
CA VAL A 178 5.42 3.57 3.59
C VAL A 178 4.45 4.64 3.10
N PHE A 179 4.81 5.93 3.24
CA PHE A 179 3.99 7.02 2.73
C PHE A 179 3.87 6.98 1.21
N ALA A 180 4.99 6.81 0.51
CA ALA A 180 5.02 6.73 -0.95
C ALA A 180 4.24 5.50 -1.47
N GLY A 181 4.36 4.34 -0.81
CA GLY A 181 3.58 3.14 -1.12
C GLY A 181 2.08 3.32 -0.91
N SER A 182 1.69 4.06 0.13
CA SER A 182 0.28 4.39 0.41
C SER A 182 -0.30 5.34 -0.64
N MET A 183 0.45 6.38 -1.02
CA MET A 183 0.09 7.29 -2.11
C MET A 183 -0.05 6.54 -3.44
N LEU A 184 0.94 5.69 -3.76
CA LEU A 184 0.91 4.84 -4.95
C LEU A 184 -0.35 3.97 -5.00
N ALA A 185 -0.74 3.36 -3.88
CA ALA A 185 -1.95 2.56 -3.83
C ALA A 185 -3.21 3.35 -4.18
N HIS A 186 -3.43 4.48 -3.52
CA HIS A 186 -4.61 5.31 -3.77
C HIS A 186 -4.61 5.91 -5.17
N PHE A 187 -3.45 6.28 -5.72
CA PHE A 187 -3.31 6.70 -7.11
C PHE A 187 -3.81 5.61 -8.07
N THR A 188 -3.39 4.35 -7.90
CA THR A 188 -3.87 3.27 -8.76
C THR A 188 -5.37 2.99 -8.60
N PHE A 189 -5.95 3.26 -7.43
CA PHE A 189 -7.39 3.11 -7.21
C PHE A 189 -8.22 4.20 -7.89
N ILE A 190 -7.65 5.41 -8.02
CA ILE A 190 -8.21 6.52 -8.80
C ILE A 190 -8.19 6.18 -10.29
N VAL A 191 -7.04 5.70 -10.81
CA VAL A 191 -6.86 5.34 -12.23
C VAL A 191 -7.69 4.12 -12.63
N PHE A 192 -7.70 3.07 -11.80
CA PHE A 192 -8.44 1.83 -12.05
C PHE A 192 -9.49 1.57 -10.96
N PRO A 193 -10.66 2.24 -11.01
CA PRO A 193 -11.72 2.10 -10.02
C PRO A 193 -12.49 0.77 -10.16
N SER A 194 -13.01 0.22 -9.06
CA SER A 194 -13.61 -1.11 -9.01
C SER A 194 -15.08 -1.23 -9.45
N GLN A 195 -15.77 -0.13 -9.76
CA GLN A 195 -17.20 -0.10 -10.14
C GLN A 195 -17.58 1.14 -10.97
N GLN A 196 -17.19 1.21 -12.25
CA GLN A 196 -17.33 2.42 -13.08
C GLN A 196 -18.76 2.94 -13.31
N ARG A 197 -19.82 2.18 -12.98
CA ARG A 197 -21.20 2.47 -13.42
C ARG A 197 -22.25 2.67 -12.32
N SER A 198 -21.86 2.92 -11.06
CA SER A 198 -22.82 3.12 -9.95
C SER A 198 -22.62 4.45 -9.24
N PHE A 199 -23.62 5.01 -8.56
CA PHE A 199 -23.44 6.21 -7.71
C PHE A 199 -22.33 6.05 -6.66
N GLY A 200 -22.13 4.83 -6.13
CA GLY A 200 -21.04 4.49 -5.23
C GLY A 200 -19.64 4.69 -5.84
N PHE A 201 -19.53 4.77 -7.18
CA PHE A 201 -18.31 5.11 -7.90
C PHE A 201 -17.76 6.48 -7.50
N ARG A 202 -18.60 7.51 -7.56
CA ARG A 202 -18.17 8.91 -7.34
C ARG A 202 -17.66 9.08 -5.92
N ASN A 203 -18.36 8.46 -4.97
CA ASN A 203 -17.98 8.49 -3.56
C ASN A 203 -16.68 7.70 -3.32
N LEU A 204 -16.51 6.53 -3.92
CA LEU A 204 -15.25 5.79 -3.78
C LEU A 204 -14.06 6.50 -4.46
N HIS A 205 -14.29 7.18 -5.58
CA HIS A 205 -13.26 7.97 -6.26
C HIS A 205 -12.87 9.19 -5.43
N ALA A 206 -13.85 9.97 -4.94
CA ALA A 206 -13.62 11.08 -4.02
C ALA A 206 -12.90 10.62 -2.74
N ALA A 207 -13.29 9.47 -2.17
CA ALA A 207 -12.61 8.89 -1.02
C ALA A 207 -11.11 8.66 -1.29
N ASN A 208 -10.77 8.06 -2.43
CA ASN A 208 -9.36 7.81 -2.76
C ASN A 208 -8.59 9.11 -3.06
N LEU A 209 -9.23 10.15 -3.60
CA LEU A 209 -8.62 11.48 -3.74
C LEU A 209 -8.32 12.09 -2.37
N CYS A 210 -9.26 12.02 -1.43
CA CYS A 210 -9.03 12.47 -0.06
C CYS A 210 -7.93 11.68 0.63
N PHE A 211 -7.90 10.36 0.46
CA PHE A 211 -6.83 9.53 1.04
C PHE A 211 -5.46 9.83 0.41
N PHE A 212 -5.40 9.99 -0.92
CA PHE A 212 -4.17 10.38 -1.61
C PHE A 212 -3.68 11.74 -1.12
N ALA A 213 -4.56 12.73 -1.05
CA ALA A 213 -4.23 14.06 -0.53
C ALA A 213 -3.79 14.01 0.94
N GLY A 214 -4.47 13.22 1.77
CA GLY A 214 -4.10 13.03 3.18
C GLY A 214 -2.69 12.46 3.32
N TRP A 215 -2.35 11.42 2.57
CA TRP A 215 -0.99 10.87 2.56
C TRP A 215 0.04 11.88 2.02
N SER A 216 -0.26 12.63 0.97
CA SER A 216 0.62 13.70 0.48
C SER A 216 0.87 14.77 1.55
N THR A 217 -0.17 15.15 2.31
CA THR A 217 -0.06 16.10 3.42
C THR A 217 0.79 15.55 4.56
N VAL A 218 0.62 14.28 4.94
CA VAL A 218 1.50 13.62 5.93
C VAL A 218 2.95 13.65 5.44
N THR A 219 3.21 13.22 4.20
CA THR A 219 4.56 13.22 3.62
C THR A 219 5.19 14.62 3.68
N ALA A 220 4.48 15.64 3.21
CA ALA A 220 4.97 17.02 3.23
C ALA A 220 5.20 17.52 4.66
N SER A 221 4.29 17.21 5.59
CA SER A 221 4.39 17.59 7.00
C SER A 221 5.63 16.99 7.67
N PHE A 222 5.92 15.70 7.42
CA PHE A 222 7.10 15.02 7.96
C PHE A 222 8.41 15.51 7.31
N LEU A 223 8.43 15.72 5.99
CA LEU A 223 9.60 16.30 5.30
C LEU A 223 9.90 17.72 5.79
N LEU A 224 8.87 18.56 5.90
CA LEU A 224 9.05 19.92 6.44
C LEU A 224 9.49 19.87 7.90
N ALA A 225 9.00 18.92 8.68
CA ALA A 225 9.44 18.76 10.06
C ALA A 225 10.92 18.37 10.19
N GLU A 226 11.41 17.50 9.30
CA GLU A 226 12.82 17.09 9.25
C GLU A 226 13.75 18.25 8.87
N PHE A 227 13.35 19.09 7.91
CA PHE A 227 14.24 20.12 7.35
C PHE A 227 14.03 21.53 7.92
N TYR A 228 12.85 21.84 8.48
CA TYR A 228 12.48 23.21 8.86
C TYR A 228 11.94 23.36 10.28
N GLY A 229 11.54 22.28 10.98
CA GLY A 229 11.12 22.35 12.39
C GLY A 229 9.87 21.54 12.74
N SER A 230 9.80 21.01 13.96
CA SER A 230 8.72 20.10 14.38
C SER A 230 7.31 20.68 14.33
N GLU A 231 7.15 22.02 14.29
CA GLU A 231 5.86 22.69 14.16
C GLU A 231 5.10 22.34 12.87
N TRP A 232 5.80 21.93 11.82
CA TRP A 232 5.18 21.46 10.58
C TRP A 232 4.37 20.18 10.78
N LEU A 233 4.60 19.41 11.86
CA LEU A 233 3.78 18.25 12.23
C LEU A 233 2.33 18.63 12.56
N ASN A 234 2.04 19.89 12.89
CA ASN A 234 0.68 20.36 13.13
C ASN A 234 -0.22 20.20 11.88
N PHE A 235 0.35 20.20 10.67
CA PHE A 235 -0.39 19.97 9.43
C PHE A 235 -0.98 18.55 9.33
N ASN A 236 -0.54 17.60 10.17
CA ASN A 236 -1.18 16.30 10.24
C ASN A 236 -2.65 16.37 10.67
N ILE A 237 -3.11 17.46 11.31
CA ILE A 237 -4.55 17.67 11.55
C ILE A 237 -5.34 17.78 10.25
N VAL A 238 -4.77 18.42 9.22
CA VAL A 238 -5.38 18.54 7.89
C VAL A 238 -5.45 17.18 7.23
N ALA A 239 -4.37 16.38 7.34
CA ALA A 239 -4.38 15.00 6.85
C ALA A 239 -5.44 14.14 7.55
N LEU A 240 -5.60 14.26 8.88
CA LEU A 240 -6.65 13.55 9.63
C LEU A 240 -8.05 13.94 9.14
N ILE A 241 -8.29 15.22 8.87
CA ILE A 241 -9.56 15.67 8.27
C ILE A 241 -9.76 15.04 6.90
N MET A 242 -8.74 15.01 6.04
CA MET A 242 -8.82 14.36 4.72
C MET A 242 -9.12 12.86 4.83
N PHE A 243 -8.46 12.14 5.75
CA PHE A 243 -8.77 10.73 6.00
C PHE A 243 -10.19 10.53 6.53
N ALA A 244 -10.67 11.38 7.44
CA ALA A 244 -12.04 11.33 7.95
C ALA A 244 -13.06 11.56 6.82
N VAL A 245 -12.90 12.61 6.02
CA VAL A 245 -13.75 12.91 4.87
C VAL A 245 -13.74 11.75 3.87
N GLY A 246 -12.56 11.21 3.55
CA GLY A 246 -12.43 10.03 2.69
C GLY A 246 -13.16 8.80 3.24
N TYR A 247 -13.10 8.57 4.55
CA TYR A 247 -13.83 7.50 5.22
C TYR A 247 -15.36 7.69 5.11
N PHE A 248 -15.86 8.91 5.30
CA PHE A 248 -17.28 9.22 5.15
C PHE A 248 -17.78 9.01 3.71
N TYR A 249 -16.98 9.40 2.71
CA TYR A 249 -17.27 9.09 1.31
C TYR A 249 -17.28 7.57 1.07
N GLN A 250 -16.28 6.84 1.58
CA GLN A 250 -16.18 5.39 1.38
C GLN A 250 -17.38 4.61 1.97
N ARG A 251 -18.00 5.14 3.03
CA ARG A 251 -19.16 4.56 3.71
C ARG A 251 -20.52 4.99 3.11
N ASP A 252 -20.52 5.80 2.05
CA ASP A 252 -21.73 6.40 1.44
C ASP A 252 -22.56 7.26 2.41
N MET A 253 -21.97 7.71 3.53
CA MET A 253 -22.68 8.53 4.52
C MET A 253 -22.99 9.94 3.99
N ILE A 254 -22.18 10.47 3.07
CA ILE A 254 -22.39 11.79 2.46
C ILE A 254 -23.57 11.75 1.47
N GLY A 255 -23.76 10.63 0.76
CA GLY A 255 -24.92 10.43 -0.11
C GLY A 255 -26.23 10.24 0.67
N PHE A 256 -26.14 9.72 1.90
CA PHE A 256 -27.27 9.65 2.84
C PHE A 256 -27.70 11.05 3.31
N VAL A 257 -26.77 11.87 3.81
CA VAL A 257 -27.05 13.24 4.27
C VAL A 257 -27.64 14.11 3.15
N ARG A 258 -27.10 14.02 1.91
CA ARG A 258 -27.64 14.78 0.78
C ARG A 258 -29.04 14.32 0.38
N ARG A 259 -29.33 13.01 0.47
CA ARG A 259 -30.67 12.46 0.20
C ARG A 259 -31.68 12.87 1.28
N GLU A 260 -31.29 12.86 2.56
CA GLU A 260 -32.13 13.37 3.65
C GLU A 260 -32.37 14.87 3.55
N ALA A 261 -31.34 15.68 3.25
CA ALA A 261 -31.48 17.12 3.08
C ALA A 261 -32.44 17.49 1.94
N VAL A 262 -32.37 16.78 0.81
CA VAL A 262 -33.34 16.93 -0.31
C VAL A 262 -34.73 16.49 0.12
N ARG A 263 -34.86 15.39 0.88
CA ARG A 263 -36.15 14.90 1.37
C ARG A 263 -36.81 15.91 2.32
N ILE A 264 -36.05 16.48 3.26
CA ILE A 264 -36.52 17.52 4.19
C ILE A 264 -36.92 18.80 3.44
N SER A 265 -36.16 19.19 2.42
CA SER A 265 -36.51 20.34 1.56
C SER A 265 -37.82 20.12 0.78
N VAL A 266 -38.06 18.90 0.28
CA VAL A 266 -39.31 18.55 -0.42
C VAL A 266 -40.50 18.58 0.56
N PHE A 267 -40.31 18.07 1.79
CA PHE A 267 -41.33 18.15 2.84
C PHE A 267 -41.65 19.59 3.24
N LYS A 268 -40.67 20.48 3.32
CA LYS A 268 -40.90 21.92 3.60
C LYS A 268 -41.62 22.68 2.47
N ASN A 269 -41.65 22.13 1.26
CA ASN A 269 -42.36 22.75 0.13
C ASN A 269 -43.77 22.15 -0.07
N LEU A 270 -44.16 21.16 0.73
CA LEU A 270 -45.45 20.46 0.66
C LEU A 270 -46.36 20.75 1.87
N PHE A 271 -45.87 21.50 2.85
CA PHE A 271 -46.59 22.00 4.03
C PHE A 271 -46.31 23.49 4.18
#